data_AF-A0A9E7IDE4-F1
#
_entry.id   AF-A0A9E7IDE4-F1
#
_cell.length_a   1.000
_cell.length_b   1.000
_cell.length_c   1.000
_cell.angle_alpha   90.00
_cell.angle_beta   90.00
_cell.angle_gamma   90.00
#
_symmetry.space_group_name_H-M   'P 1'
#
loop_
_entity.id
_entity.type
_entity.pdbx_description
1 polymer ?
#
loop_
_entity_poly.entity_id
_entity_poly.type
_entity_poly.pdbx_seq_one_letter_code
_entity_poly.pdbx_strand_id
1 'polypeptide(L)'
;MNIKAWMAFVPLWLTFSYTVGAFSLWGGGFLFQWGVIDYSGGYVIHLSSGIAGLTAAYWVGPRTASDRERFPPNNVLLVLAGAGLLWMGWAGFNGGAPYAANIDASMAVLNTHVCAATSLLMWTTLDVVFFKKPSVIGAVQGMMTGLVCITPGAGLVQGWAAMVMGILSGSIPWFTMMVVHRRWSFLQNIDDTLGVFHTHAVAGFLGGAATGLFAEPVLCALFLPVTHSRGGVYGSVGGVQLLKQVVGAGFVVAWNAVVTTAICAVIRFVVPLRMSEDQLKIGDDEVHGEEAYALWGDGETLALTRHGPNSELESQRPRVPTGVTQNV
;
A
#
# COMPACT_ATOMS: atom_id res chain seq x y z
N MET A 1 -9.53 11.10 -6.65
CA MET A 1 -10.27 11.92 -5.66
C MET A 1 -10.10 13.38 -6.06
N ASN A 2 -11.08 14.25 -5.84
CA ASN A 2 -10.89 15.69 -6.02
C ASN A 2 -9.75 16.18 -5.10
N ILE A 3 -8.82 16.99 -5.62
CA ILE A 3 -7.63 17.40 -4.85
C ILE A 3 -7.97 18.20 -3.59
N LYS A 4 -9.00 19.05 -3.64
CA LYS A 4 -9.45 19.82 -2.46
C LYS A 4 -10.05 18.91 -1.40
N ALA A 5 -10.80 17.89 -1.83
CA ALA A 5 -11.31 16.86 -0.93
C ALA A 5 -10.16 16.04 -0.31
N TRP A 6 -9.13 15.71 -1.09
CA TRP A 6 -7.94 15.01 -0.61
C TRP A 6 -7.14 15.85 0.41
N MET A 7 -6.94 17.13 0.16
CA MET A 7 -6.27 18.07 1.07
C MET A 7 -6.99 18.20 2.42
N ALA A 8 -8.32 18.09 2.44
CA ALA A 8 -9.09 18.03 3.68
C ALA A 8 -9.04 16.64 4.32
N PHE A 9 -9.11 15.58 3.51
CA PHE A 9 -9.12 14.19 3.97
C PHE A 9 -7.87 13.82 4.76
N VAL A 10 -6.68 14.14 4.25
CA VAL A 10 -5.40 13.72 4.86
C VAL A 10 -5.25 14.17 6.32
N PRO A 11 -5.36 15.47 6.68
CA PRO A 11 -5.20 15.91 8.07
C PRO A 11 -6.33 15.40 8.98
N LEU A 12 -7.57 15.28 8.46
CA LEU A 12 -8.67 14.71 9.23
C LEU A 12 -8.44 13.22 9.52
N TRP A 13 -8.01 12.44 8.53
CA TRP A 13 -7.75 11.02 8.70
C TRP A 13 -6.55 10.77 9.61
N LEU A 14 -5.49 11.59 9.48
CA LEU A 14 -4.35 11.55 10.36
C LEU A 14 -4.78 11.77 11.83
N THR A 15 -5.59 12.80 12.08
CA THR A 15 -6.02 13.19 13.42
C THR A 15 -6.99 12.17 14.04
N PHE A 16 -8.04 11.79 13.30
CA PHE A 16 -9.14 11.01 13.87
C PHE A 16 -8.99 9.50 13.69
N SER A 17 -8.21 9.05 12.70
CA SER A 17 -7.97 7.62 12.46
C SER A 17 -6.57 7.20 12.91
N TYR A 18 -5.53 7.74 12.28
CA TYR A 18 -4.16 7.30 12.51
C TYR A 18 -3.71 7.51 13.95
N THR A 19 -3.89 8.70 14.52
CA THR A 19 -3.47 9.00 15.90
C THR A 19 -4.18 8.09 16.91
N VAL A 20 -5.45 7.76 16.70
CA VAL A 20 -6.19 6.84 17.59
C VAL A 20 -5.64 5.42 17.49
N GLY A 21 -5.38 4.93 16.28
CA GLY A 21 -4.74 3.62 16.07
C GLY A 21 -3.35 3.55 16.70
N ALA A 22 -2.51 4.56 16.44
CA ALA A 22 -1.16 4.68 16.98
C ALA A 22 -1.17 4.75 18.51
N PHE A 23 -2.03 5.56 19.12
CA PHE A 23 -2.13 5.63 20.57
C PHE A 23 -2.61 4.29 21.16
N SER A 24 -3.57 3.63 20.51
CA SER A 24 -4.13 2.36 20.97
C SER A 24 -3.09 1.24 21.02
N LEU A 25 -2.16 1.20 20.04
CA LEU A 25 -1.18 0.11 19.86
C LEU A 25 0.24 0.44 20.33
N TRP A 26 0.65 1.71 20.32
CA TRP A 26 2.01 2.14 20.65
C TRP A 26 2.06 3.15 21.79
N GLY A 27 1.09 4.06 21.86
CA GLY A 27 1.09 5.19 22.81
C GLY A 27 0.64 4.84 24.23
N GLY A 28 0.52 3.56 24.59
CA GLY A 28 0.06 3.12 25.91
C GLY A 28 -1.45 2.91 26.04
N GLY A 29 -2.22 2.96 24.94
CA GLY A 29 -3.65 2.72 24.92
C GLY A 29 -4.07 1.28 25.17
N PHE A 30 -5.37 0.98 25.03
CA PHE A 30 -5.94 -0.28 25.51
C PHE A 30 -5.39 -1.54 24.83
N LEU A 31 -5.09 -1.50 23.52
CA LEU A 31 -4.51 -2.67 22.82
C LEU A 31 -3.05 -2.91 23.22
N PHE A 32 -2.29 -1.83 23.43
CA PHE A 32 -0.94 -1.89 23.98
C PHE A 32 -0.96 -2.55 25.37
N GLN A 33 -1.81 -2.08 26.28
CA GLN A 33 -1.92 -2.64 27.64
C GLN A 33 -2.40 -4.10 27.63
N TRP A 34 -3.26 -4.44 26.68
CA TRP A 34 -3.73 -5.82 26.53
C TRP A 34 -2.66 -6.75 25.94
N GLY A 35 -1.60 -6.20 25.34
CA GLY A 35 -0.49 -6.94 24.78
C GLY A 35 -0.72 -7.38 23.34
N VAL A 36 -1.44 -6.61 22.54
CA VAL A 36 -1.40 -6.75 21.08
C VAL A 36 -0.02 -6.32 20.60
N ILE A 37 0.60 -7.16 19.77
CA ILE A 37 1.93 -6.95 19.23
C ILE A 37 1.81 -6.23 17.88
N ASP A 38 2.44 -5.07 17.77
CA ASP A 38 2.63 -4.39 16.50
C ASP A 38 3.98 -3.67 16.49
N TYR A 39 5.05 -4.39 16.15
CA TYR A 39 6.44 -3.95 16.30
C TYR A 39 6.73 -2.63 15.57
N SER A 40 6.41 -2.54 14.27
CA SER A 40 6.67 -1.34 13.46
C SER A 40 5.49 -0.90 12.58
N GLY A 41 4.28 -1.44 12.78
CA GLY A 41 3.06 -0.86 12.17
C GLY A 41 2.33 -1.73 11.16
N GLY A 42 2.31 -3.04 11.37
CA GLY A 42 1.41 -3.95 10.65
C GLY A 42 -0.04 -3.52 10.76
N TYR A 43 -0.47 -3.08 11.95
CA TYR A 43 -1.84 -2.62 12.18
C TYR A 43 -1.97 -1.11 12.06
N VAL A 44 -1.13 -0.35 12.76
CA VAL A 44 -1.21 1.12 12.80
C VAL A 44 -1.04 1.74 11.41
N ILE A 45 -0.16 1.17 10.58
CA ILE A 45 0.16 1.71 9.25
C ILE A 45 -0.54 0.90 8.16
N HIS A 46 -0.22 -0.39 8.01
CA HIS A 46 -0.63 -1.14 6.83
C HIS A 46 -2.10 -1.57 6.84
N LEU A 47 -2.57 -2.22 7.91
CA LEU A 47 -3.98 -2.60 8.00
C LEU A 47 -4.88 -1.35 8.00
N SER A 48 -4.50 -0.34 8.78
CA SER A 48 -5.21 0.95 8.88
C SER A 48 -5.36 1.62 7.51
N SER A 49 -4.24 1.90 6.82
CA SER A 49 -4.26 2.54 5.50
C SER A 49 -4.92 1.68 4.43
N GLY A 50 -4.77 0.35 4.48
CA GLY A 50 -5.40 -0.55 3.51
C GLY A 50 -6.92 -0.56 3.61
N ILE A 51 -7.47 -0.54 4.83
CA ILE A 51 -8.92 -0.44 5.04
C ILE A 51 -9.43 0.97 4.74
N ALA A 52 -8.69 2.01 5.13
CA ALA A 52 -9.03 3.39 4.79
C ALA A 52 -9.04 3.61 3.28
N GLY A 53 -8.06 3.08 2.55
CA GLY A 53 -7.96 3.15 1.09
C GLY A 53 -9.16 2.49 0.41
N LEU A 54 -9.51 1.27 0.82
CA LEU A 54 -10.70 0.58 0.30
C LEU A 54 -12.00 1.36 0.59
N THR A 55 -12.13 1.88 1.82
CA THR A 55 -13.31 2.64 2.25
C THR A 55 -13.42 3.95 1.46
N ALA A 56 -12.32 4.69 1.30
CA ALA A 56 -12.29 5.92 0.54
C ALA A 56 -12.58 5.66 -0.95
N ALA A 57 -12.04 4.58 -1.54
CA ALA A 57 -12.34 4.19 -2.91
C ALA A 57 -13.84 3.90 -3.12
N TYR A 58 -14.50 3.26 -2.15
CA TYR A 58 -15.96 3.07 -2.16
C TYR A 58 -16.72 4.41 -2.16
N TRP A 59 -16.33 5.37 -1.31
CA TRP A 59 -16.99 6.66 -1.18
C TRP A 59 -16.74 7.61 -2.36
N VAL A 60 -15.52 7.62 -2.90
CA VAL A 60 -15.14 8.42 -4.07
C VAL A 60 -15.81 7.86 -5.32
N GLY A 61 -15.93 6.54 -5.41
CA GLY A 61 -16.45 5.85 -6.59
C GLY A 61 -15.37 5.60 -7.65
N PRO A 62 -15.71 4.82 -8.69
CA PRO A 62 -14.75 4.31 -9.66
C PRO A 62 -14.19 5.40 -10.59
N ARG A 63 -13.02 5.12 -11.18
CA ARG A 63 -12.51 5.85 -12.36
C ARG A 63 -13.42 5.65 -13.57
N THR A 64 -13.13 6.36 -14.65
CA THR A 64 -13.88 6.25 -15.91
C THR A 64 -13.86 4.79 -16.42
N ALA A 65 -14.88 4.38 -17.16
CA ALA A 65 -14.93 3.02 -17.71
C ALA A 65 -13.72 2.73 -18.61
N SER A 66 -13.29 3.70 -19.43
CA SER A 66 -12.12 3.59 -20.30
C SER A 66 -10.83 3.36 -19.51
N ASP A 67 -10.64 4.06 -18.39
CA ASP A 67 -9.44 3.86 -17.55
C ASP A 67 -9.45 2.49 -16.90
N ARG A 68 -10.63 1.99 -16.52
CA ARG A 68 -10.76 0.66 -15.90
C ARG A 68 -10.53 -0.47 -16.89
N GLU A 69 -10.93 -0.28 -18.15
CA GLU A 69 -10.66 -1.24 -19.23
C GLU A 69 -9.19 -1.26 -19.62
N ARG A 70 -8.52 -0.10 -19.61
CA ARG A 70 -7.10 0.03 -20.01
C ARG A 70 -6.32 0.93 -19.05
N PHE A 71 -5.66 0.30 -18.08
CA PHE A 71 -4.81 0.97 -17.09
C PHE A 71 -3.34 0.50 -17.13
N PRO A 72 -2.57 0.82 -18.18
CA PRO A 72 -1.15 0.54 -18.19
C PRO A 72 -0.42 1.43 -17.16
N PRO A 73 0.64 0.94 -16.50
CA PRO A 73 1.50 1.79 -15.67
C PRO A 73 2.08 2.94 -16.50
N ASN A 74 2.06 4.17 -15.97
CA ASN A 74 2.60 5.33 -16.67
C ASN A 74 4.12 5.21 -16.92
N ASN A 75 4.87 4.71 -15.93
CA ASN A 75 6.32 4.60 -15.97
C ASN A 75 6.83 3.47 -15.06
N VAL A 76 7.14 2.31 -15.65
CA VAL A 76 7.64 1.14 -14.91
C VAL A 76 9.01 1.38 -14.28
N LEU A 77 9.88 2.20 -14.88
CA LEU A 77 11.19 2.52 -14.32
C LEU A 77 11.06 3.32 -13.03
N LEU A 78 10.12 4.28 -12.99
CA LEU A 78 9.84 5.05 -11.79
C LEU A 78 9.24 4.19 -10.67
N VAL A 79 8.39 3.21 -11.03
CA VAL A 79 7.90 2.20 -10.08
C VAL A 79 9.06 1.41 -9.47
N LEU A 80 10.03 0.98 -10.28
CA LEU A 80 11.21 0.26 -9.80
C LEU A 80 12.11 1.11 -8.90
N ALA A 81 12.29 2.40 -9.23
CA ALA A 81 13.01 3.34 -8.38
C ALA A 81 12.32 3.48 -7.02
N GLY A 82 11.00 3.67 -7.01
CA GLY A 82 10.19 3.71 -5.79
C GLY A 82 10.27 2.40 -4.99
N ALA A 83 10.24 1.25 -5.65
CA ALA A 83 10.40 -0.06 -5.02
C ALA A 83 11.76 -0.20 -4.32
N GLY A 84 12.85 0.22 -4.97
CA GLY A 84 14.19 0.23 -4.39
C GLY A 84 14.30 1.14 -3.17
N LEU A 85 13.73 2.35 -3.25
CA LEU A 85 13.69 3.28 -2.13
C LEU A 85 12.86 2.73 -0.96
N LEU A 86 11.73 2.10 -1.23
CA LEU A 86 10.88 1.48 -0.20
C LEU A 86 11.61 0.34 0.48
N TRP A 87 12.25 -0.57 -0.25
CA TRP A 87 12.98 -1.68 0.37
C TRP A 87 14.15 -1.17 1.22
N MET A 88 14.95 -0.23 0.69
CA MET A 88 16.06 0.38 1.44
C MET A 88 15.55 1.10 2.70
N GLY A 89 14.52 1.92 2.56
CA GLY A 89 13.92 2.66 3.68
C GLY A 89 13.28 1.74 4.72
N TRP A 90 12.77 0.57 4.31
CA TRP A 90 12.14 -0.38 5.23
C TRP A 90 13.10 -0.97 6.26
N ALA A 91 14.39 -1.06 5.93
CA ALA A 91 15.42 -1.44 6.90
C ALA A 91 15.47 -0.44 8.06
N GLY A 92 15.35 0.87 7.78
CA GLY A 92 15.21 1.90 8.80
C GLY A 92 13.84 1.88 9.49
N PHE A 93 12.77 1.61 8.74
CA PHE A 93 11.40 1.54 9.27
C PHE A 93 11.24 0.44 10.32
N ASN A 94 11.72 -0.78 10.04
CA ASN A 94 11.69 -1.89 10.99
C ASN A 94 12.86 -1.85 11.97
N GLY A 95 14.09 -1.66 11.49
CA GLY A 95 15.28 -1.63 12.34
C GLY A 95 15.33 -0.46 13.33
N GLY A 96 14.65 0.64 13.02
CA GLY A 96 14.55 1.81 13.90
C GLY A 96 13.45 1.73 14.95
N ALA A 97 12.54 0.74 14.89
CA ALA A 97 11.40 0.63 15.80
C ALA A 97 11.77 0.50 17.29
N PRO A 98 12.91 -0.13 17.68
CA PRO A 98 13.37 -0.12 19.07
C PRO A 98 13.88 1.23 19.58
N TYR A 99 14.05 2.23 18.71
CA TYR A 99 14.69 3.53 19.01
C TYR A 99 16.10 3.39 19.62
N ALA A 100 16.77 2.25 19.37
CA ALA A 100 18.09 1.92 19.90
C ALA A 100 18.81 0.93 18.97
N ALA A 101 20.15 0.99 18.96
CA ALA A 101 20.98 0.01 18.26
C ALA A 101 21.20 -1.21 19.17
N ASN A 102 20.39 -2.26 19.00
CA ASN A 102 20.41 -3.46 19.82
C ASN A 102 20.20 -4.75 19.00
N ILE A 103 20.04 -5.89 19.69
CA ILE A 103 19.83 -7.20 19.06
C ILE A 103 18.51 -7.21 18.27
N ASP A 104 17.43 -6.64 18.82
CA ASP A 104 16.11 -6.62 18.17
C ASP A 104 16.15 -5.83 16.86
N ALA A 105 16.86 -4.69 16.83
CA ALA A 105 17.06 -3.89 15.62
C ALA A 105 17.78 -4.70 14.53
N SER A 106 18.83 -5.43 14.91
CA SER A 106 19.60 -6.27 13.97
C SER A 106 18.76 -7.43 13.43
N MET A 107 17.96 -8.07 14.29
CA MET A 107 17.01 -9.10 13.91
C MET A 107 15.92 -8.57 12.99
N ALA A 108 15.39 -7.37 13.28
CA ALA A 108 14.38 -6.71 12.46
C ALA A 108 14.87 -6.43 11.05
N VAL A 109 16.08 -5.89 10.89
CA VAL A 109 16.69 -5.65 9.57
C VAL A 109 16.84 -6.97 8.80
N LEU A 110 17.41 -8.01 9.43
CA LEU A 110 17.59 -9.31 8.78
C LEU A 110 16.25 -9.91 8.32
N ASN A 111 15.27 -9.97 9.21
CA ASN A 111 13.95 -10.53 8.91
C ASN A 111 13.22 -9.73 7.83
N THR A 112 13.42 -8.41 7.78
CA THR A 112 12.86 -7.55 6.73
C THR A 112 13.32 -7.98 5.35
N HIS A 113 14.63 -8.18 5.16
CA HIS A 113 15.19 -8.61 3.89
C HIS A 113 14.77 -10.04 3.53
N VAL A 114 14.82 -10.97 4.50
CA VAL A 114 14.47 -12.37 4.29
C VAL A 114 13.01 -12.50 3.87
N CYS A 115 12.08 -11.89 4.61
CA CYS A 115 10.65 -11.98 4.30
C CYS A 115 10.31 -11.33 2.95
N ALA A 116 10.87 -10.14 2.67
CA ALA A 116 10.67 -9.47 1.38
C ALA A 116 11.17 -10.30 0.19
N ALA A 117 12.38 -10.86 0.29
CA ALA A 117 12.96 -11.69 -0.76
C ALA A 117 12.14 -12.97 -0.99
N THR A 118 11.75 -13.67 0.09
CA THR A 118 10.94 -14.89 -0.04
C THR A 118 9.56 -14.59 -0.62
N SER A 119 8.93 -13.48 -0.24
CA SER A 119 7.63 -13.05 -0.76
C SER A 119 7.69 -12.66 -2.23
N LEU A 120 8.72 -11.91 -2.64
CA LEU A 120 8.98 -11.57 -4.05
C LEU A 120 9.13 -12.83 -4.89
N LEU A 121 9.98 -13.77 -4.44
CA LEU A 121 10.21 -15.03 -5.15
C LEU A 121 8.91 -15.83 -5.27
N MET A 122 8.17 -15.99 -4.17
CA MET A 122 6.92 -16.73 -4.17
C MET A 122 5.89 -16.11 -5.13
N TRP A 123 5.69 -14.79 -5.08
CA TRP A 123 4.78 -14.09 -5.98
C TRP A 123 5.18 -14.27 -7.45
N THR A 124 6.47 -14.07 -7.75
CA THR A 124 6.99 -14.21 -9.11
C THR A 124 6.86 -15.65 -9.61
N THR A 125 7.08 -16.64 -8.75
CA THR A 125 6.83 -18.05 -9.07
C THR A 125 5.36 -18.29 -9.40
N LEU A 126 4.42 -17.75 -8.62
CA LEU A 126 2.99 -17.86 -8.92
C LEU A 126 2.63 -17.21 -10.27
N ASP A 127 3.18 -16.04 -10.57
CA ASP A 127 2.99 -15.40 -11.87
C ASP A 127 3.49 -16.28 -13.02
N VAL A 128 4.66 -16.89 -12.89
CA VAL A 128 5.19 -17.81 -13.90
C VAL A 128 4.33 -19.09 -14.01
N VAL A 129 3.88 -19.65 -12.90
CA VAL A 129 3.08 -20.88 -12.90
C VAL A 129 1.71 -20.66 -13.57
N PHE A 130 1.00 -19.59 -13.21
CA PHE A 130 -0.37 -19.33 -13.62
C PHE A 130 -0.47 -18.46 -14.90
N PHE A 131 0.42 -17.50 -15.09
CA PHE A 131 0.42 -16.59 -16.25
C PHE A 131 1.55 -16.87 -17.26
N LYS A 132 2.40 -17.88 -17.01
CA LYS A 132 3.47 -18.35 -17.92
C LYS A 132 4.59 -17.36 -18.19
N LYS A 133 4.59 -16.20 -17.52
CA LYS A 133 5.60 -15.15 -17.66
C LYS A 133 5.85 -14.46 -16.31
N PRO A 134 7.09 -14.08 -15.99
CA PRO A 134 7.35 -13.25 -14.82
C PRO A 134 6.82 -11.84 -15.06
N SER A 135 6.31 -11.20 -14.00
CA SER A 135 5.81 -9.82 -14.03
C SER A 135 6.68 -8.93 -13.15
N VAL A 136 7.20 -7.83 -13.69
CA VAL A 136 7.95 -6.83 -12.90
C VAL A 136 7.05 -6.17 -11.86
N ILE A 137 5.84 -5.79 -12.26
CA ILE A 137 4.84 -5.26 -11.33
C ILE A 137 4.48 -6.30 -10.28
N GLY A 138 4.35 -7.57 -10.67
CA GLY A 138 4.12 -8.67 -9.74
C GLY A 138 5.25 -8.83 -8.73
N ALA A 139 6.51 -8.79 -9.17
CA ALA A 139 7.68 -8.85 -8.29
C ALA A 139 7.70 -7.69 -7.28
N VAL A 140 7.35 -6.46 -7.72
CA VAL A 140 7.22 -5.30 -6.81
C VAL A 140 6.08 -5.51 -5.81
N GLN A 141 4.94 -6.06 -6.23
CA GLN A 141 3.85 -6.37 -5.30
C GLN A 141 4.27 -7.44 -4.28
N GLY A 142 4.93 -8.52 -4.72
CA GLY A 142 5.45 -9.56 -3.84
C GLY A 142 6.49 -9.05 -2.84
N MET A 143 7.37 -8.14 -3.26
CA MET A 143 8.28 -7.42 -2.36
C MET A 143 7.49 -6.64 -1.31
N MET A 144 6.53 -5.82 -1.74
CA MET A 144 5.71 -4.98 -0.85
C MET A 144 4.95 -5.80 0.17
N THR A 145 4.31 -6.90 -0.24
CA THR A 145 3.54 -7.73 0.70
C THR A 145 4.42 -8.43 1.72
N GLY A 146 5.64 -8.81 1.36
CA GLY A 146 6.63 -9.36 2.29
C GLY A 146 7.10 -8.34 3.33
N LEU A 147 7.39 -7.11 2.87
CA LEU A 147 7.75 -5.98 3.74
C LEU A 147 6.61 -5.63 4.71
N VAL A 148 5.37 -5.57 4.22
CA VAL A 148 4.18 -5.33 5.05
C VAL A 148 3.96 -6.46 6.05
N CYS A 149 4.04 -7.72 5.61
CA CYS A 149 3.76 -8.89 6.45
C CYS A 149 4.73 -9.01 7.63
N ILE A 150 6.01 -8.73 7.43
CA ILE A 150 7.01 -8.87 8.51
C ILE A 150 6.97 -7.72 9.52
N THR A 151 6.49 -6.54 9.11
CA THR A 151 6.43 -5.32 9.93
C THR A 151 5.95 -5.54 11.38
N PRO A 152 4.79 -6.15 11.67
CA PRO A 152 4.32 -6.30 13.05
C PRO A 152 5.18 -7.23 13.92
N GLY A 153 6.06 -8.04 13.34
CA GLY A 153 6.89 -9.01 14.06
C GLY A 153 8.38 -8.95 13.74
N ALA A 154 8.87 -7.89 13.08
CA ALA A 154 10.19 -7.89 12.46
C ALA A 154 11.33 -8.21 13.44
N GLY A 155 11.34 -7.56 14.61
CA GLY A 155 12.33 -7.86 15.66
C GLY A 155 11.92 -8.98 16.62
N LEU A 156 10.76 -9.61 16.42
CA LEU A 156 10.12 -10.50 17.40
C LEU A 156 10.00 -11.95 16.94
N VAL A 157 10.32 -12.25 15.69
CA VAL A 157 10.27 -13.62 15.13
C VAL A 157 11.66 -14.11 14.76
N GLN A 158 11.82 -15.43 14.70
CA GLN A 158 13.05 -16.06 14.21
C GLN A 158 13.14 -16.01 12.68
N GLY A 159 14.35 -16.08 12.12
CA GLY A 159 14.56 -15.99 10.66
C GLY A 159 13.82 -17.06 9.85
N TRP A 160 13.64 -18.26 10.40
CA TRP A 160 12.83 -19.30 9.75
C TRP A 160 11.35 -18.90 9.64
N ALA A 161 10.82 -18.21 10.66
CA ALA A 161 9.44 -17.74 10.66
C ALA A 161 9.27 -16.58 9.68
N ALA A 162 10.27 -15.71 9.55
CA ALA A 162 10.28 -14.66 8.53
C ALA A 162 10.22 -15.24 7.09
N MET A 163 10.90 -16.35 6.81
CA MET A 163 10.77 -17.06 5.52
C MET A 163 9.34 -17.59 5.32
N VAL A 164 8.76 -18.24 6.34
CA VAL A 164 7.37 -18.73 6.27
C VAL A 164 6.38 -17.59 6.03
N MET A 165 6.53 -16.49 6.77
CA MET A 165 5.74 -15.28 6.59
C MET A 165 5.86 -14.72 5.17
N GLY A 166 7.07 -14.76 4.58
CA GLY A 166 7.32 -14.37 3.20
C GLY A 166 6.60 -15.25 2.18
N ILE A 167 6.63 -16.58 2.35
CA ILE A 167 5.88 -17.51 1.49
C ILE A 167 4.37 -17.21 1.58
N LEU A 168 3.86 -17.00 2.78
CA LEU A 168 2.44 -16.69 3.00
C LEU A 168 2.07 -15.34 2.39
N SER A 169 2.89 -14.30 2.55
CA SER A 169 2.61 -12.96 2.00
C SER A 169 2.79 -12.86 0.49
N GLY A 170 3.61 -13.73 -0.11
CA GLY A 170 3.72 -13.83 -1.56
C GLY A 170 2.57 -14.60 -2.20
N SER A 171 1.86 -15.43 -1.43
CA SER A 171 0.80 -16.32 -1.94
C SER A 171 -0.62 -15.88 -1.59
N ILE A 172 -0.89 -15.47 -0.35
CA ILE A 172 -2.24 -15.11 0.11
C ILE A 172 -2.71 -13.79 -0.54
N PRO A 173 -1.99 -12.66 -0.42
CA PRO A 173 -2.31 -11.45 -1.18
C PRO A 173 -2.36 -11.63 -2.70
N TRP A 174 -1.50 -12.48 -3.27
CA TRP A 174 -1.58 -12.86 -4.69
C TRP A 174 -2.92 -13.51 -4.99
N PHE A 175 -3.35 -14.49 -4.19
CA PHE A 175 -4.62 -15.18 -4.35
C PHE A 175 -5.81 -14.23 -4.16
N THR A 176 -5.78 -13.35 -3.17
CA THR A 176 -6.88 -12.41 -2.95
C THR A 176 -7.00 -11.40 -4.10
N MET A 177 -5.86 -10.91 -4.61
CA MET A 177 -5.83 -9.96 -5.73
C MET A 177 -6.21 -10.62 -7.06
N MET A 178 -5.66 -11.79 -7.38
CA MET A 178 -5.82 -12.42 -8.70
C MET A 178 -7.08 -13.28 -8.82
N VAL A 179 -7.57 -13.84 -7.71
CA VAL A 179 -8.71 -14.77 -7.70
C VAL A 179 -9.92 -14.18 -6.99
N VAL A 180 -9.80 -13.79 -5.72
CA VAL A 180 -10.95 -13.36 -4.92
C VAL A 180 -11.56 -12.07 -5.46
N HIS A 181 -10.73 -11.06 -5.73
CA HIS A 181 -11.19 -9.78 -6.26
C HIS A 181 -11.93 -9.93 -7.59
N ARG A 182 -11.53 -10.89 -8.44
CA ARG A 182 -12.20 -11.16 -9.73
C ARG A 182 -13.52 -11.93 -9.61
N ARG A 183 -13.77 -12.59 -8.47
CA ARG A 183 -14.99 -13.40 -8.26
C ARG A 183 -16.01 -12.70 -7.37
N TRP A 184 -15.58 -11.79 -6.52
CA TRP A 184 -16.46 -11.13 -5.57
C TRP A 184 -16.96 -9.80 -6.12
N SER A 185 -18.24 -9.77 -6.53
CA SER A 185 -18.90 -8.61 -7.14
C SER A 185 -18.77 -7.32 -6.32
N PHE A 186 -18.83 -7.43 -4.98
CA PHE A 186 -18.65 -6.28 -4.09
C PHE A 186 -17.27 -5.62 -4.28
N LEU A 187 -16.20 -6.41 -4.32
CA LEU A 187 -14.85 -5.87 -4.52
C LEU A 187 -14.67 -5.32 -5.94
N GLN A 188 -15.29 -5.92 -6.95
CA GLN A 188 -15.24 -5.40 -8.33
C GLN A 188 -15.90 -4.04 -8.50
N ASN A 189 -16.85 -3.71 -7.62
CA ASN A 189 -17.50 -2.40 -7.62
C ASN A 189 -16.64 -1.33 -6.93
N ILE A 190 -15.62 -1.72 -6.17
CA ILE A 190 -14.68 -0.81 -5.52
C ILE A 190 -13.40 -0.75 -6.35
N ASP A 191 -13.14 0.40 -6.93
CA ASP A 191 -11.98 0.63 -7.78
C ASP A 191 -10.72 0.92 -6.95
N ASP A 192 -10.19 -0.10 -6.29
CA ASP A 192 -8.88 -0.08 -5.62
C ASP A 192 -7.75 -0.12 -6.66
N THR A 193 -7.47 1.05 -7.25
CA THR A 193 -6.59 1.24 -8.41
C THR A 193 -5.24 0.53 -8.33
N LEU A 194 -4.59 0.55 -7.16
CA LEU A 194 -3.26 -0.01 -6.95
C LEU A 194 -3.27 -1.33 -6.15
N GLY A 195 -4.47 -1.84 -5.81
CA GLY A 195 -4.63 -3.06 -5.02
C GLY A 195 -4.15 -2.92 -3.58
N VAL A 196 -4.23 -1.72 -3.00
CA VAL A 196 -3.75 -1.39 -1.64
C VAL A 196 -4.44 -2.25 -0.58
N PHE A 197 -5.70 -2.63 -0.79
CA PHE A 197 -6.40 -3.56 0.09
C PHE A 197 -5.64 -4.89 0.24
N HIS A 198 -5.16 -5.45 -0.87
CA HIS A 198 -4.47 -6.75 -0.83
C HIS A 198 -3.05 -6.61 -0.31
N THR A 199 -2.33 -5.58 -0.76
CA THR A 199 -0.90 -5.44 -0.46
C THR A 199 -0.63 -4.84 0.91
N HIS A 200 -1.59 -4.12 1.48
CA HIS A 200 -1.51 -3.54 2.82
C HIS A 200 -2.51 -4.15 3.81
N ALA A 201 -3.81 -4.20 3.51
CA ALA A 201 -4.80 -4.67 4.48
C ALA A 201 -4.67 -6.19 4.73
N VAL A 202 -4.72 -6.99 3.65
CA VAL A 202 -4.59 -8.46 3.75
C VAL A 202 -3.21 -8.84 4.26
N ALA A 203 -2.14 -8.27 3.70
CA ALA A 203 -0.78 -8.55 4.15
C ALA A 203 -0.51 -8.08 5.59
N GLY A 204 -1.03 -6.93 6.01
CA GLY A 204 -0.87 -6.41 7.38
C GLY A 204 -1.65 -7.24 8.41
N PHE A 205 -2.86 -7.67 8.07
CA PHE A 205 -3.62 -8.63 8.87
C PHE A 205 -2.86 -9.95 9.02
N LEU A 206 -2.42 -10.52 7.89
CA LEU A 206 -1.65 -11.76 7.84
C LEU A 206 -0.38 -11.66 8.69
N GLY A 207 0.36 -10.55 8.55
CA GLY A 207 1.54 -10.27 9.32
C GLY A 207 1.26 -10.28 10.81
N GLY A 208 0.28 -9.51 11.28
CA GLY A 208 -0.02 -9.43 12.70
C GLY A 208 -0.55 -10.75 13.26
N ALA A 209 -1.35 -11.50 12.50
CA ALA A 209 -1.80 -12.83 12.90
C ALA A 209 -0.62 -13.83 12.97
N ALA A 210 0.27 -13.81 11.98
CA ALA A 210 1.46 -14.65 11.97
C ALA A 210 2.44 -14.29 13.10
N THR A 211 2.57 -13.00 13.47
CA THR A 211 3.28 -12.59 14.69
C THR A 211 2.63 -13.21 15.93
N GLY A 212 1.29 -13.25 16.00
CA GLY A 212 0.57 -13.94 17.07
C GLY A 212 0.84 -15.45 17.15
N LEU A 213 1.33 -16.07 16.07
CA LEU A 213 1.77 -17.46 16.03
C LEU A 213 3.26 -17.62 16.34
N PHE A 214 4.11 -16.74 15.80
CA PHE A 214 5.56 -16.95 15.72
C PHE A 214 6.40 -16.02 16.60
N ALA A 215 5.80 -15.11 17.37
CA ALA A 215 6.53 -14.24 18.28
C ALA A 215 7.34 -15.06 19.30
N GLU A 216 8.65 -14.92 19.27
CA GLU A 216 9.57 -15.72 20.06
C GLU A 216 9.72 -15.13 21.47
N PRO A 217 9.62 -15.95 22.54
CA PRO A 217 9.59 -15.45 23.92
C PRO A 217 10.79 -14.60 24.36
N VAL A 218 12.02 -14.93 23.94
CA VAL A 218 13.22 -14.17 24.31
C VAL A 218 13.21 -12.81 23.63
N LEU A 219 12.94 -12.76 22.32
CA LEU A 219 12.81 -11.50 21.58
C LEU A 219 11.67 -10.63 22.11
N CYS A 220 10.54 -11.24 22.46
CA CYS A 220 9.42 -10.55 23.10
C CYS A 220 9.83 -9.88 24.41
N ALA A 221 10.65 -10.54 25.23
CA ALA A 221 11.10 -9.99 26.51
C ALA A 221 12.09 -8.83 26.37
N LEU A 222 12.75 -8.68 25.21
CA LEU A 222 13.68 -7.58 24.94
C LEU A 222 12.97 -6.29 24.52
N PHE A 223 11.82 -6.40 23.85
CA PHE A 223 11.13 -5.25 23.25
C PHE A 223 9.76 -4.96 23.88
N LEU A 224 8.96 -5.98 24.20
CA LEU A 224 7.55 -5.77 24.54
C LEU A 224 7.37 -5.33 26.00
N PRO A 225 6.45 -4.38 26.25
CA PRO A 225 6.13 -3.91 27.61
C PRO A 225 5.40 -4.97 28.43
N VAL A 226 4.58 -5.81 27.78
CA VAL A 226 3.81 -6.87 28.43
C VAL A 226 4.67 -8.12 28.51
N THR A 227 5.07 -8.47 29.74
CA THR A 227 5.91 -9.63 30.01
C THR A 227 5.21 -10.95 29.67
N HIS A 228 6.02 -11.98 29.41
CA HIS A 228 5.56 -13.34 29.07
C HIS A 228 4.76 -13.48 27.78
N SER A 229 4.70 -12.43 26.95
CA SER A 229 4.18 -12.47 25.58
C SER A 229 4.92 -13.50 24.75
N ARG A 230 4.17 -14.34 24.02
CA ARG A 230 4.72 -15.38 23.15
C ARG A 230 3.70 -15.81 22.10
N GLY A 231 4.19 -16.23 20.95
CA GLY A 231 3.38 -16.75 19.87
C GLY A 231 2.80 -18.13 20.16
N GLY A 232 1.75 -18.49 19.42
CA GLY A 232 1.06 -19.78 19.44
C GLY A 232 1.96 -21.02 19.43
N VAL A 233 3.10 -20.97 18.73
CA VAL A 233 3.99 -22.13 18.61
C VAL A 233 4.88 -22.38 19.84
N TYR A 234 4.93 -21.43 20.79
CA TYR A 234 5.85 -21.46 21.94
C TYR A 234 5.18 -21.78 23.29
N GLY A 235 4.10 -22.57 23.29
CA GLY A 235 3.51 -23.17 24.50
C GLY A 235 1.96 -23.13 24.54
N SER A 236 1.38 -23.81 25.54
CA SER A 236 -0.08 -24.03 25.66
C SER A 236 -0.93 -22.75 25.81
N VAL A 237 -0.33 -21.64 26.25
CA VAL A 237 -0.99 -20.32 26.41
C VAL A 237 -0.86 -19.45 25.15
N GLY A 238 -0.06 -19.87 24.15
CA GLY A 238 0.22 -19.08 22.95
C GLY A 238 -1.01 -18.79 22.07
N GLY A 239 -2.07 -19.60 22.16
CA GLY A 239 -3.35 -19.34 21.47
C GLY A 239 -4.00 -18.01 21.87
N VAL A 240 -3.74 -17.52 23.09
CA VAL A 240 -4.23 -16.22 23.54
C VAL A 240 -3.61 -15.08 22.75
N GLN A 241 -2.34 -15.20 22.32
CA GLN A 241 -1.70 -14.14 21.56
C GLN A 241 -2.33 -13.98 20.18
N LEU A 242 -2.60 -15.07 19.45
CA LEU A 242 -3.33 -15.01 18.18
C LEU A 242 -4.70 -14.34 18.34
N LEU A 243 -5.43 -14.65 19.42
CA LEU A 243 -6.71 -14.00 19.71
C LEU A 243 -6.55 -12.48 19.89
N LYS A 244 -5.53 -12.04 20.64
CA LYS A 244 -5.22 -10.61 20.81
C LYS A 244 -4.97 -9.93 19.48
N GLN A 245 -4.18 -10.56 18.60
CA GLN A 245 -3.88 -10.04 17.26
C GLN A 245 -5.15 -9.89 16.41
N VAL A 246 -5.99 -10.93 16.36
CA VAL A 246 -7.24 -10.91 15.58
C VAL A 246 -8.22 -9.85 16.10
N VAL A 247 -8.37 -9.72 17.41
CA VAL A 247 -9.25 -8.70 18.01
C VAL A 247 -8.69 -7.28 17.79
N GLY A 248 -7.37 -7.09 17.95
CA GLY A 248 -6.71 -5.83 17.66
C GLY A 248 -6.87 -5.41 16.19
N ALA A 249 -6.70 -6.35 15.26
CA ALA A 249 -6.98 -6.13 13.85
C ALA A 249 -8.45 -5.78 13.60
N GLY A 250 -9.38 -6.47 14.25
CA GLY A 250 -10.82 -6.19 14.16
C GLY A 250 -11.15 -4.75 14.60
N PHE A 251 -10.53 -4.27 15.68
CA PHE A 251 -10.63 -2.88 16.08
C PHE A 251 -10.11 -1.92 15.00
N VAL A 252 -8.91 -2.15 14.47
CA VAL A 252 -8.32 -1.27 13.46
C VAL A 252 -9.16 -1.24 12.18
N VAL A 253 -9.70 -2.38 11.75
CA VAL A 253 -10.61 -2.49 10.60
C VAL A 253 -11.89 -1.70 10.87
N ALA A 254 -12.56 -1.93 12.00
CA ALA A 254 -13.82 -1.27 12.33
C ALA A 254 -13.63 0.25 12.46
N TRP A 255 -12.58 0.69 13.18
CA TRP A 255 -12.29 2.11 13.38
C TRP A 255 -12.02 2.81 12.05
N ASN A 256 -11.16 2.24 11.19
CA ASN A 256 -10.86 2.85 9.89
C ASN A 256 -12.06 2.87 8.95
N ALA A 257 -12.87 1.81 8.93
CA ALA A 257 -14.09 1.79 8.10
C ALA A 257 -15.09 2.88 8.53
N VAL A 258 -15.31 3.04 9.85
CA VAL A 258 -16.24 4.02 10.42
C VAL A 258 -15.72 5.44 10.25
N VAL A 259 -14.50 5.72 10.69
CA VAL A 259 -13.94 7.09 10.68
C VAL A 259 -13.69 7.57 9.26
N THR A 260 -13.15 6.72 8.37
CA THR A 260 -12.97 7.10 6.96
C THR A 260 -14.32 7.41 6.30
N THR A 261 -15.34 6.60 6.59
CA THR A 261 -16.71 6.86 6.13
C THR A 261 -17.24 8.20 6.63
N ALA A 262 -17.10 8.48 7.93
CA ALA A 262 -17.55 9.73 8.52
C ALA A 262 -16.83 10.94 7.89
N ILE A 263 -15.51 10.86 7.69
CA ILE A 263 -14.71 11.93 7.06
C ILE A 263 -15.17 12.15 5.61
N CYS A 264 -15.30 11.08 4.80
CA CYS A 264 -15.79 11.20 3.43
C CYS A 264 -17.20 11.80 3.36
N ALA A 265 -18.09 11.37 4.25
CA ALA A 265 -19.45 11.90 4.34
C ALA A 265 -19.46 13.41 4.67
N VAL A 266 -18.63 13.84 5.63
CA VAL A 266 -18.50 15.26 6.03
C VAL A 266 -17.94 16.09 4.88
N ILE A 267 -16.83 15.66 4.27
CA ILE A 267 -16.18 16.41 3.17
C ILE A 267 -17.15 16.58 1.99
N ARG A 268 -17.95 15.56 1.68
CA ARG A 268 -18.90 15.58 0.56
C ARG A 268 -19.93 16.73 0.65
N PHE A 269 -20.24 17.22 1.85
CA PHE A 269 -21.15 18.37 2.01
C PHE A 269 -20.55 19.70 1.54
N VAL A 270 -19.22 19.80 1.47
CA VAL A 270 -18.50 21.04 1.11
C VAL A 270 -17.86 20.92 -0.27
N VAL A 271 -17.26 19.77 -0.58
CA VAL A 271 -16.52 19.53 -1.83
C VAL A 271 -16.92 18.16 -2.39
N PRO A 272 -17.21 18.05 -3.70
CA PRO A 272 -17.38 16.75 -4.34
C PRO A 272 -16.15 15.85 -4.12
N LEU A 273 -16.35 14.62 -3.64
CA LEU A 273 -15.24 13.68 -3.40
C LEU A 273 -14.55 13.25 -4.70
N ARG A 274 -15.29 13.25 -5.81
CA ARG A 274 -14.83 12.88 -7.14
C ARG A 274 -14.97 14.07 -8.08
N MET A 275 -14.01 14.21 -8.98
CA MET A 275 -14.08 15.18 -10.09
C MET A 275 -15.14 14.75 -11.11
N SER A 276 -15.59 15.70 -11.94
CA SER A 276 -16.52 15.39 -13.03
C SER A 276 -15.85 14.50 -14.08
N GLU A 277 -16.65 13.80 -14.90
CA GLU A 277 -16.12 12.97 -15.99
C GLU A 277 -15.23 13.77 -16.95
N ASP A 278 -15.57 15.02 -17.24
CA ASP A 278 -14.79 15.86 -18.17
C ASP A 278 -13.46 16.29 -17.57
N GLN A 279 -13.44 16.62 -16.27
CA GLN A 279 -12.20 16.92 -15.57
C GLN A 279 -11.29 15.68 -15.46
N LEU A 280 -11.86 14.49 -15.27
CA LEU A 280 -11.09 13.24 -15.23
C LEU A 280 -10.44 12.90 -16.57
N LYS A 281 -11.06 13.27 -17.71
CA LYS A 281 -10.47 13.07 -19.04
C LYS A 281 -9.25 13.96 -19.29
N ILE A 282 -9.24 15.17 -18.72
CA ILE A 282 -8.12 16.11 -18.82
C ILE A 282 -6.99 15.68 -17.87
N GLY A 283 -7.34 15.27 -16.64
CA GLY A 283 -6.37 14.73 -15.69
C GLY A 283 -5.57 15.83 -14.97
N ASP A 284 -4.25 15.64 -14.86
CA ASP A 284 -3.39 16.49 -14.03
C ASP A 284 -3.36 17.96 -14.47
N ASP A 285 -3.49 18.25 -15.77
CA ASP A 285 -3.54 19.62 -16.30
C ASP A 285 -4.75 20.41 -15.75
N GLU A 286 -5.92 19.77 -15.61
CA GLU A 286 -7.11 20.41 -15.01
C GLU A 286 -6.93 20.67 -13.51
N VAL A 287 -6.15 19.84 -12.83
CA VAL A 287 -5.97 19.92 -11.38
C VAL A 287 -4.83 20.86 -10.99
N HIS A 288 -3.75 20.83 -11.75
CA HIS A 288 -2.45 21.41 -11.41
C HIS A 288 -1.98 22.46 -12.44
N GLY A 289 -2.55 22.47 -13.66
CA GLY A 289 -2.05 23.31 -14.77
C GLY A 289 -0.66 22.90 -15.26
N GLU A 290 -0.28 21.64 -15.01
CA GLU A 290 1.05 21.10 -15.31
C GLU A 290 0.92 19.77 -16.04
N GLU A 291 1.75 19.57 -17.06
CA GLU A 291 1.95 18.28 -17.72
C GLU A 291 3.14 17.54 -17.09
N ALA A 292 2.93 16.30 -16.66
CA ALA A 292 4.00 15.49 -16.04
C ALA A 292 5.19 15.22 -16.99
N TYR A 293 4.95 15.18 -18.30
CA TYR A 293 5.97 14.96 -19.33
C TYR A 293 5.78 15.92 -20.50
N ALA A 294 6.58 16.99 -20.54
CA ALA A 294 6.68 17.85 -21.70
C ALA A 294 7.52 17.19 -22.81
N LEU A 295 6.93 16.27 -23.58
CA LEU A 295 7.59 15.59 -24.71
C LEU A 295 7.73 16.49 -25.95
N TRP A 296 7.41 17.78 -25.82
CA TRP A 296 7.41 18.78 -26.88
C TRP A 296 8.70 19.59 -26.85
N GLY A 297 9.77 19.02 -27.40
CA GLY A 297 11.06 19.70 -27.38
C GLY A 297 12.12 18.99 -28.21
N ASP A 298 11.82 18.74 -29.50
CA ASP A 298 12.81 18.53 -30.58
C ASP A 298 12.11 18.49 -31.96
N GLY A 299 11.20 19.44 -32.22
CA GLY A 299 10.58 19.63 -33.55
C GLY A 299 9.61 18.55 -34.03
N GLU A 300 9.47 17.41 -33.34
CA GLU A 300 8.46 16.41 -33.67
C GLU A 300 7.21 16.57 -32.80
N THR A 301 6.10 16.86 -33.47
CA THR A 301 4.76 16.75 -32.90
C THR A 301 4.45 15.26 -32.80
N LEU A 302 4.70 14.64 -31.65
CA LEU A 302 4.25 13.27 -31.43
C LEU A 302 2.72 13.34 -31.30
N ALA A 303 2.03 13.06 -32.42
CA ALA A 303 0.58 13.06 -32.50
C ALA A 303 0.00 11.91 -31.65
N LEU A 304 -0.02 12.09 -30.34
CA LEU A 304 -0.64 11.17 -29.38
C LEU A 304 -2.10 11.56 -29.19
N THR A 305 -2.90 11.44 -30.25
CA THR A 305 -4.34 11.08 -30.18
C THR A 305 -4.92 11.04 -31.60
N ARG A 306 -5.04 9.83 -32.17
CA ARG A 306 -6.04 9.56 -33.21
C ARG A 306 -7.15 8.70 -32.62
N HIS A 307 -8.08 9.36 -31.94
CA HIS A 307 -9.43 8.84 -31.76
C HIS A 307 -10.41 9.91 -32.25
N GLY A 308 -10.86 9.75 -33.50
CA GLY A 308 -11.86 10.59 -34.14
C GLY A 308 -12.08 10.13 -35.60
N PRO A 309 -13.29 9.67 -35.97
CA PRO A 309 -13.59 9.20 -37.31
C PRO A 309 -13.96 10.41 -38.16
N ASN A 310 -12.96 11.10 -38.72
CA ASN A 310 -13.08 11.99 -39.89
C ASN A 310 -11.72 12.65 -40.12
N SER A 311 -10.93 12.09 -41.04
CA SER A 311 -9.76 12.77 -41.58
C SER A 311 -9.94 12.95 -43.08
N GLU A 312 -10.63 14.02 -43.46
CA GLU A 312 -10.51 14.62 -44.78
C GLU A 312 -10.23 16.12 -44.62
N LEU A 313 -9.20 16.57 -45.35
CA LEU A 313 -8.95 17.93 -45.84
C LEU A 313 -8.63 19.04 -44.82
N GLU A 314 -7.35 19.44 -44.77
CA GLU A 314 -6.85 20.79 -45.17
C GLU A 314 -5.36 20.91 -44.80
N SER A 315 -4.44 20.73 -45.74
CA SER A 315 -3.84 21.73 -46.63
C SER A 315 -2.66 22.52 -46.03
N GLN A 316 -1.53 22.29 -46.69
CA GLN A 316 -0.18 22.83 -46.55
C GLN A 316 -0.06 24.34 -46.27
N ARG A 317 0.75 24.73 -45.27
CA ARG A 317 1.75 25.83 -45.38
C ARG A 317 2.95 25.57 -44.46
N PRO A 318 4.21 25.65 -44.92
CA PRO A 318 5.36 25.70 -44.02
C PRO A 318 5.47 27.11 -43.42
N ARG A 319 5.49 27.21 -42.08
CA ARG A 319 5.96 28.42 -41.40
C ARG A 319 7.49 28.44 -41.42
N VAL A 320 8.05 29.47 -42.04
CA VAL A 320 9.49 29.76 -42.05
C VAL A 320 9.94 30.12 -40.62
N PRO A 321 11.05 29.55 -40.11
CA PRO A 321 11.64 30.04 -38.86
C PRO A 321 12.36 31.35 -39.13
N THR A 322 11.85 32.46 -38.60
CA THR A 322 12.65 33.68 -38.45
C THR A 322 13.55 33.50 -37.25
N GLY A 323 14.81 33.12 -37.49
CA GLY A 323 15.86 33.23 -36.50
C GLY A 323 16.07 34.69 -36.12
N VAL A 324 16.25 34.95 -34.82
CA VAL A 324 16.90 36.16 -34.35
C VAL A 324 18.12 35.71 -33.55
N THR A 325 19.26 36.02 -34.13
CA THR A 325 20.62 35.93 -33.63
C THR A 325 20.83 36.72 -32.34
N GLN A 326 21.80 36.24 -31.56
CA GLN A 326 22.42 36.86 -30.39
C GLN A 326 22.87 38.32 -30.56
N ASN A 327 23.06 38.97 -29.41
CA ASN A 327 23.95 40.09 -29.00
C ASN A 327 23.11 41.13 -28.24
N VAL A 328 23.31 41.45 -26.96
CA VAL A 328 24.50 41.61 -26.11
C VAL A 328 24.22 41.10 -24.70
#